data_AF-A0A401R964-F1
#
_entry.id   AF-A0A401R964-F1
#
_cell.length_a   1.000
_cell.length_b   1.000
_cell.length_c   1.000
_cell.angle_alpha   90.00
_cell.angle_beta   90.00
_cell.angle_gamma   90.00
#
_symmetry.space_group_name_H-M   'P 1'
#
loop_
_entity.id
_entity.type
_entity.pdbx_description
1 polymer ?
#
loop_
_entity_poly.entity_id
_entity_poly.type
_entity_poly.pdbx_seq_one_letter_code
_entity_poly.pdbx_strand_id
1 'polypeptide(L)'
;MSRRPEETTGTAAERPAADTSAARERLALAQAALLSALVAGTPAPEGFDRARLRVQGRALAAKRASVVAKVAPELPGFLGDGYRAAFLGYAQDRPMHGGYRQDALDFAAFLLAQGAPEDPVARRRLTDWWRDRAGPRPPSGHPVPRLARAAARRVRTLRRALRRG
;
A
#
# COMPACT_ATOMS: atom_id res chain seq x y z
N MET A 1 -16.87 -50.85 53.98
CA MET A 1 -16.15 -49.56 54.12
C MET A 1 -14.75 -49.73 53.55
N SER A 2 -14.43 -49.15 52.39
CA SER A 2 -13.08 -48.69 52.08
C SER A 2 -13.16 -47.70 50.93
N ARG A 3 -12.89 -46.43 51.26
CA ARG A 3 -12.83 -45.32 50.33
C ARG A 3 -11.72 -45.57 49.31
N ARG A 4 -12.05 -45.37 48.04
CA ARG A 4 -11.09 -45.09 46.98
C ARG A 4 -10.46 -43.71 47.28
N PRO A 5 -9.14 -43.54 47.32
CA PRO A 5 -8.57 -42.22 47.27
C PRO A 5 -8.68 -41.72 45.82
N GLU A 6 -9.49 -40.68 45.62
CA GLU A 6 -9.46 -39.83 44.44
C GLU A 6 -8.13 -39.06 44.47
N GLU A 7 -7.16 -39.49 43.66
CA GLU A 7 -5.97 -38.69 43.38
C GLU A 7 -6.39 -37.45 42.57
N THR A 8 -6.68 -36.37 43.29
CA THR A 8 -6.76 -35.02 42.74
C THR A 8 -5.35 -34.56 42.38
N THR A 9 -4.87 -34.96 41.20
CA THR A 9 -3.55 -34.54 40.69
C THR A 9 -3.73 -33.90 39.30
N GLY A 10 -4.35 -32.73 39.26
CA GLY A 10 -4.57 -32.00 38.00
C GLY A 10 -5.21 -30.65 38.22
N THR A 11 -4.51 -29.70 38.84
CA THR A 11 -5.01 -28.32 39.00
C THR A 11 -3.90 -27.30 39.34
N ALA A 12 -2.76 -27.72 39.89
CA ALA A 12 -1.67 -26.79 40.23
C ALA A 12 -0.75 -26.43 39.05
N ALA A 13 -0.45 -27.36 38.14
CA ALA A 13 0.45 -27.12 37.00
C ALA A 13 -0.23 -26.40 35.81
N GLU A 14 -1.56 -26.50 35.70
CA GLU A 14 -2.32 -25.93 34.58
C GLU A 14 -2.63 -24.43 34.75
N ARG A 15 -2.80 -23.97 36.00
CA ARG A 15 -3.00 -22.55 36.35
C ARG A 15 -1.85 -21.61 35.93
N PRO A 16 -0.58 -21.87 36.26
CA PRO A 16 0.52 -20.96 35.86
C PRO A 16 0.72 -20.88 34.35
N ALA A 17 0.44 -21.97 33.61
CA ALA A 17 0.45 -21.96 32.16
C ALA A 17 -0.70 -21.11 31.57
N ALA A 18 -1.90 -21.21 32.14
CA ALA A 18 -3.07 -20.41 31.77
C ALA A 18 -2.91 -18.91 32.12
N ASP A 19 -2.29 -18.58 33.25
CA ASP A 19 -2.02 -17.19 33.63
C ASP A 19 -0.99 -16.55 32.68
N THR A 20 0.03 -17.31 32.30
CA THR A 20 1.05 -16.85 31.35
C THR A 20 0.48 -16.68 29.95
N SER A 21 -0.39 -17.58 29.48
CA SER A 21 -1.04 -17.44 28.17
C SER A 21 -1.95 -16.20 28.13
N ALA A 22 -2.76 -15.98 29.18
CA ALA A 22 -3.60 -14.80 29.31
C ALA A 22 -2.75 -13.50 29.35
N ALA A 23 -1.59 -13.52 30.01
CA ALA A 23 -0.66 -12.38 30.02
C ALA A 23 -0.07 -12.10 28.62
N ARG A 24 0.31 -13.14 27.86
CA ARG A 24 0.80 -12.98 26.47
C ARG A 24 -0.29 -12.43 25.55
N GLU A 25 -1.53 -12.88 25.71
CA GLU A 25 -2.65 -12.38 24.91
C GLU A 25 -2.90 -10.89 25.15
N ARG A 26 -2.93 -10.45 26.42
CA ARG A 26 -3.03 -9.03 26.76
C ARG A 26 -1.89 -8.20 26.16
N LEU A 27 -0.66 -8.71 26.20
CA LEU A 27 0.49 -8.05 25.60
C LEU A 27 0.35 -7.95 24.08
N ALA A 28 -0.05 -9.03 23.41
CA ALA A 28 -0.25 -9.04 21.96
C ALA A 28 -1.32 -8.04 21.53
N LEU A 29 -2.43 -7.96 22.27
CA LEU A 29 -3.49 -6.96 22.04
C LEU A 29 -2.98 -5.53 22.22
N ALA A 30 -2.21 -5.26 23.28
CA ALA A 30 -1.62 -3.94 23.51
C ALA A 30 -0.61 -3.55 22.41
N GLN A 31 0.21 -4.50 21.95
CA GLN A 31 1.15 -4.29 20.84
C GLN A 31 0.41 -4.01 19.52
N ALA A 32 -0.65 -4.77 19.23
CA ALA A 32 -1.47 -4.56 18.04
C ALA A 32 -2.17 -3.19 18.08
N ALA A 33 -2.70 -2.79 19.25
CA ALA A 33 -3.31 -1.48 19.44
C ALA A 33 -2.29 -0.34 19.27
N LEU A 34 -1.08 -0.49 19.82
CA LEU A 34 0.00 0.48 19.65
C LEU A 34 0.42 0.63 18.19
N LEU A 35 0.62 -0.48 17.49
CA LEU A 35 0.96 -0.46 16.06
C LEU A 35 -0.16 0.19 15.25
N SER A 36 -1.42 -0.17 15.53
CA SER A 36 -2.60 0.42 14.89
C SER A 36 -2.68 1.93 15.12
N ALA A 37 -2.37 2.43 16.32
CA ALA A 37 -2.35 3.85 16.62
C ALA A 37 -1.26 4.60 15.84
N LEU A 38 -0.10 3.95 15.64
CA LEU A 38 1.03 4.54 14.92
C LEU A 38 0.84 4.57 13.39
N VAL A 39 0.21 3.54 12.81
CA VAL A 39 0.17 3.39 11.34
C VAL A 39 -1.22 3.51 10.71
N ALA A 40 -2.28 3.43 11.52
CA ALA A 40 -3.67 3.45 11.05
C ALA A 40 -4.50 4.58 11.67
N GLY A 41 -3.90 5.46 12.48
CA GLY A 41 -4.59 6.60 13.08
C GLY A 41 -5.61 6.23 14.18
N THR A 42 -5.61 4.98 14.66
CA THR A 42 -6.52 4.56 15.75
C THR A 42 -6.20 5.29 17.07
N PRO A 43 -7.16 5.36 18.02
CA PRO A 43 -6.92 5.99 19.31
C PRO A 43 -5.68 5.45 20.03
N ALA A 44 -5.02 6.32 20.81
CA ALA A 44 -3.89 5.93 21.63
C ALA A 44 -4.33 4.87 22.67
N PRO A 45 -3.60 3.75 22.81
CA PRO A 45 -3.86 2.79 23.88
C PRO A 45 -3.63 3.42 25.25
N GLU A 46 -4.25 2.85 26.28
CA GLU A 46 -4.08 3.29 27.67
C GLU A 46 -2.60 3.31 28.07
N GLY A 47 -2.21 4.34 28.84
CA GLY A 47 -0.84 4.53 29.29
C GLY A 47 0.11 5.15 28.25
N PHE A 48 -0.32 5.37 27.01
CA PHE A 48 0.48 6.06 25.99
C PHE A 48 0.09 7.53 25.82
N ASP A 49 1.11 8.38 25.71
CA ASP A 49 0.94 9.79 25.39
C ASP A 49 0.49 9.96 23.92
N ARG A 50 -0.76 10.41 23.75
CA ARG A 50 -1.37 10.66 22.44
C ARG A 50 -0.58 11.64 21.58
N ALA A 51 -0.02 12.71 22.17
CA ALA A 51 0.74 13.70 21.42
C ALA A 51 2.05 13.10 20.89
N ARG A 52 2.75 12.33 21.72
CA ARG A 52 3.98 11.62 21.31
C ARG A 52 3.70 10.60 20.20
N LEU A 53 2.63 9.82 20.32
CA LEU A 53 2.26 8.87 19.26
C LEU A 53 1.96 9.56 17.93
N ARG A 54 1.29 10.73 17.94
CA ARG A 54 1.05 11.50 16.71
C ARG A 54 2.36 11.98 16.06
N VAL A 55 3.34 12.40 16.85
CA VAL A 55 4.68 12.79 16.33
C VAL A 55 5.35 11.58 15.67
N GLN A 56 5.34 10.42 16.32
CA GLN A 56 5.94 9.20 15.78
C GLN A 56 5.23 8.70 14.53
N GLY A 57 3.89 8.67 14.53
CA GLY A 57 3.09 8.31 13.35
C GLY A 57 3.39 9.23 12.16
N ARG A 58 3.50 10.55 12.40
CA ARG A 58 3.90 11.50 11.35
C ARG A 58 5.32 11.24 10.84
N ALA A 59 6.27 10.87 11.70
CA ALA A 59 7.63 10.52 11.30
C ALA A 59 7.67 9.23 10.45
N LEU A 60 6.84 8.24 10.76
CA LEU A 60 6.70 7.01 9.98
C LEU A 60 6.07 7.29 8.60
N ALA A 61 4.97 8.03 8.55
CA ALA A 61 4.37 8.48 7.30
C ALA A 61 5.35 9.34 6.47
N ALA A 62 6.14 10.15 7.18
CA ALA A 62 7.20 10.93 6.57
C ALA A 62 8.22 10.01 5.88
N LYS A 63 8.72 9.01 6.59
CA LYS A 63 9.66 8.03 6.02
C LYS A 63 9.06 7.29 4.83
N ARG A 64 7.80 6.87 4.91
CA ARG A 64 7.08 6.21 3.81
C ARG A 64 7.10 7.06 2.54
N ALA A 65 6.74 8.35 2.61
CA ALA A 65 6.78 9.19 1.41
C ALA A 65 8.20 9.31 0.83
N SER A 66 9.23 9.39 1.68
CA SER A 66 10.61 9.43 1.18
C SER A 66 11.04 8.14 0.48
N VAL A 67 10.50 6.98 0.88
CA VAL A 67 10.76 5.72 0.17
C VAL A 67 9.92 5.63 -1.11
N VAL A 68 8.65 6.05 -1.06
CA VAL A 68 7.78 6.09 -2.24
C VAL A 68 8.33 7.02 -3.32
N ALA A 69 8.84 8.20 -2.95
CA ALA A 69 9.52 9.11 -3.89
C ALA A 69 10.76 8.49 -4.55
N LYS A 70 11.40 7.49 -3.93
CA LYS A 70 12.52 6.75 -4.56
C LYS A 70 12.03 5.66 -5.51
N VAL A 71 10.92 5.01 -5.18
CA VAL A 71 10.34 3.91 -5.96
C VAL A 71 9.51 4.42 -7.15
N ALA A 72 8.91 5.61 -7.01
CA ALA A 72 8.07 6.29 -7.97
C ALA A 72 8.48 7.78 -8.07
N PRO A 73 9.68 8.07 -8.62
CA PRO A 73 10.26 9.41 -8.66
C PRO A 73 9.47 10.42 -9.50
N GLU A 74 8.54 9.97 -10.33
CA GLU A 74 7.69 10.85 -11.12
C GLU A 74 6.59 11.52 -10.27
N LEU A 75 6.19 10.92 -9.14
CA LEU A 75 5.10 11.43 -8.30
C LEU A 75 5.42 12.82 -7.70
N PRO A 76 6.61 13.07 -7.10
CA PRO A 76 6.99 14.42 -6.72
C PRO A 76 7.00 15.40 -7.90
N GLY A 77 7.38 14.95 -9.10
CA GLY A 77 7.38 15.79 -10.30
C GLY A 77 5.97 16.21 -10.75
N PHE A 78 4.95 15.38 -10.54
CA PHE A 78 3.56 15.72 -10.85
C PHE A 78 2.91 16.62 -9.78
N LEU A 79 3.32 16.47 -8.52
CA LEU A 79 2.67 17.11 -7.37
C LEU A 79 3.43 18.33 -6.85
N GLY A 80 4.68 18.51 -7.28
CA GLY A 80 5.58 19.57 -6.82
C GLY A 80 5.73 19.57 -5.30
N ASP A 81 5.78 20.77 -4.73
CA ASP A 81 5.91 21.00 -3.28
C ASP A 81 4.73 20.41 -2.48
N GLY A 82 3.58 20.21 -3.12
CA GLY A 82 2.39 19.59 -2.52
C GLY A 82 2.54 18.09 -2.24
N TYR A 83 3.51 17.41 -2.85
CA TYR A 83 3.72 15.97 -2.71
C TYR A 83 3.74 15.51 -1.25
N ARG A 84 4.52 16.22 -0.42
CA ARG A 84 4.75 15.82 0.97
C ARG A 84 3.48 15.88 1.79
N ALA A 85 2.75 16.99 1.68
CA ALA A 85 1.52 17.22 2.43
C ALA A 85 0.43 16.23 1.99
N ALA A 86 0.28 16.05 0.67
CA ALA A 86 -0.68 15.11 0.09
C ALA A 86 -0.42 13.67 0.55
N PHE A 87 0.84 13.23 0.55
CA PHE A 87 1.19 11.88 1.00
C PHE A 87 0.94 11.69 2.50
N LEU A 88 1.25 12.69 3.33
CA LEU A 88 0.98 12.59 4.77
C LEU A 88 -0.52 12.50 5.07
N GLY A 89 -1.36 13.25 4.35
CA GLY A 89 -2.82 13.15 4.46
C GLY A 89 -3.35 11.79 3.99
N TYR A 90 -2.78 11.23 2.93
CA TYR A 90 -3.10 9.87 2.48
C TYR A 90 -2.76 8.80 3.54
N ALA A 91 -1.56 8.87 4.09
CA ALA A 91 -0.97 7.82 4.92
C ALA A 91 -1.45 7.83 6.38
N GLN A 92 -2.03 8.93 6.85
CA GLN A 92 -2.41 9.11 8.26
C GLN A 92 -3.35 8.02 8.77
N ASP A 93 -4.31 7.60 7.94
CA ASP A 93 -5.35 6.62 8.30
C ASP A 93 -5.31 5.37 7.41
N ARG A 94 -4.18 5.14 6.73
CA ARG A 94 -4.01 4.04 5.76
C ARG A 94 -2.70 3.30 6.00
N PRO A 95 -2.77 2.11 6.66
CA PRO A 95 -1.65 1.20 6.73
C PRO A 95 -1.17 0.78 5.33
N MET A 96 0.06 0.30 5.24
CA MET A 96 0.62 -0.20 3.97
C MET A 96 0.40 -1.72 3.89
N HIS A 97 -0.19 -2.20 2.78
CA HIS A 97 -0.59 -3.62 2.64
C HIS A 97 0.19 -4.38 1.56
N GLY A 98 0.74 -3.69 0.55
CA GLY A 98 1.32 -4.32 -0.67
C GLY A 98 2.75 -3.88 -1.01
N GLY A 99 3.49 -3.33 -0.04
CA GLY A 99 4.83 -2.76 -0.25
C GLY A 99 4.83 -1.44 -1.00
N TYR A 100 6.01 -0.84 -1.16
CA TYR A 100 6.14 0.56 -1.61
C TYR A 100 5.68 0.85 -3.04
N ARG A 101 5.78 -0.13 -3.96
CA ARG A 101 5.26 0.03 -5.33
C ARG A 101 3.74 0.10 -5.33
N GLN A 102 3.09 -0.79 -4.58
CA GLN A 102 1.63 -0.76 -4.44
C GLN A 102 1.18 0.50 -3.70
N ASP A 103 1.89 0.90 -2.63
CA ASP A 103 1.61 2.14 -1.88
C ASP A 103 1.63 3.39 -2.79
N ALA A 104 2.55 3.42 -3.76
CA ALA A 104 2.60 4.48 -4.77
C ALA A 104 1.38 4.48 -5.70
N LEU A 105 0.90 3.30 -6.11
CA LEU A 105 -0.28 3.15 -6.96
C LEU A 105 -1.56 3.51 -6.20
N ASP A 106 -1.68 3.08 -4.96
CA ASP A 106 -2.82 3.37 -4.09
C ASP A 106 -2.88 4.86 -3.76
N PHE A 107 -1.74 5.50 -3.51
CA PHE A 107 -1.65 6.94 -3.32
C PHE A 107 -2.08 7.72 -4.57
N ALA A 108 -1.62 7.31 -5.76
CA ALA A 108 -2.05 7.93 -7.02
C ALA A 108 -3.56 7.75 -7.25
N ALA A 109 -4.09 6.54 -6.99
CA ALA A 109 -5.53 6.28 -7.09
C ALA A 109 -6.34 7.17 -6.12
N PHE A 110 -5.86 7.31 -4.88
CA PHE A 110 -6.46 8.18 -3.87
C PHE A 110 -6.53 9.65 -4.32
N LEU A 111 -5.46 10.17 -4.92
CA LEU A 111 -5.43 11.53 -5.44
C LEU A 111 -6.41 11.72 -6.60
N LEU A 112 -6.39 10.80 -7.57
CA LEU A 112 -7.28 10.86 -8.73
C LEU A 112 -8.76 10.78 -8.34
N ALA A 113 -9.09 9.98 -7.32
CA ALA A 113 -10.45 9.89 -6.77
C ALA A 113 -10.94 11.21 -6.15
N GLN A 114 -10.03 12.05 -5.66
CA GLN A 114 -10.33 13.38 -5.12
C GLN A 114 -10.22 14.50 -6.17
N GLY A 115 -9.96 14.14 -7.44
CA GLY A 115 -9.74 15.12 -8.50
C GLY A 115 -8.40 15.87 -8.41
N ALA A 116 -7.47 15.41 -7.58
CA ALA A 116 -6.13 16.00 -7.42
C ALA A 116 -5.11 15.37 -8.39
N PRO A 117 -4.04 16.10 -8.76
CA PRO A 117 -3.83 17.53 -8.54
C PRO A 117 -4.84 18.40 -9.32
N GLU A 118 -5.05 19.64 -8.87
CA GLU A 118 -5.99 20.58 -9.50
C GLU A 118 -5.58 20.97 -10.92
N ASP A 119 -4.26 21.05 -11.18
CA ASP A 119 -3.72 21.27 -12.52
C ASP A 119 -4.16 20.12 -13.46
N PRO A 120 -4.94 20.41 -14.52
CA PRO A 120 -5.40 19.40 -15.46
C PRO A 120 -4.26 18.67 -16.17
N VAL A 121 -3.12 19.34 -16.42
CA VAL A 121 -1.97 18.73 -17.10
C VAL A 121 -1.28 17.72 -16.19
N ALA A 122 -0.97 18.12 -14.95
CA ALA A 122 -0.43 17.21 -13.95
C ALA A 122 -1.36 16.02 -13.68
N ARG A 123 -2.67 16.25 -13.58
CA ARG A 123 -3.66 15.18 -13.37
C ARG A 123 -3.72 14.19 -14.52
N ARG A 124 -3.62 14.67 -15.77
CA ARG A 124 -3.52 13.80 -16.95
C ARG A 124 -2.25 12.95 -16.91
N ARG A 125 -1.10 13.55 -16.57
CA ARG A 125 0.17 12.82 -16.43
C ARG A 125 0.12 11.75 -15.33
N LEU A 126 -0.47 12.09 -14.17
CA LEU A 126 -0.68 11.14 -13.07
C LEU A 126 -1.60 9.98 -13.49
N THR A 127 -2.67 10.28 -14.22
CA THR A 127 -3.60 9.27 -14.75
C THR A 127 -2.89 8.30 -15.71
N ASP A 128 -2.11 8.83 -16.64
CA ASP A 128 -1.36 8.03 -17.61
C ASP A 128 -0.31 7.15 -16.89
N TRP A 129 0.43 7.71 -15.93
CA TRP A 129 1.40 6.99 -15.09
C TRP A 129 0.75 5.84 -14.31
N TRP A 130 -0.42 6.09 -13.71
CA TRP A 130 -1.15 5.09 -12.93
C TRP A 130 -1.64 3.94 -13.82
N ARG A 131 -2.25 4.25 -14.97
CA ARG A 131 -2.75 3.23 -15.91
C ARG A 131 -1.64 2.33 -16.44
N ASP A 132 -0.48 2.90 -16.75
CA ASP A 132 0.69 2.17 -17.25
C ASP A 132 1.19 1.11 -16.25
N ARG A 133 1.07 1.37 -14.94
CA ARG A 133 1.59 0.50 -13.87
C ARG A 133 0.55 -0.34 -13.15
N ALA A 134 -0.71 0.09 -13.13
CA ALA A 134 -1.82 -0.61 -12.47
C ALA A 134 -2.41 -1.73 -13.34
N GLY A 135 -2.14 -1.72 -14.65
CA GLY A 135 -2.55 -2.79 -15.55
C GLY A 135 -1.93 -4.16 -15.19
N PRO A 136 -2.49 -5.27 -15.71
CA PRO A 136 -1.89 -6.59 -15.53
C PRO A 136 -0.43 -6.53 -15.93
N ARG A 137 0.47 -6.94 -15.02
CA ARG A 137 1.90 -7.04 -15.32
C ARG A 137 2.01 -7.85 -16.63
N PRO A 138 2.48 -7.26 -17.74
CA PRO A 138 2.62 -8.03 -18.97
C PRO A 138 3.50 -9.25 -18.64
N PRO A 139 3.15 -10.46 -19.12
CA PRO A 139 4.05 -11.59 -18.98
C PRO A 139 5.41 -11.12 -19.50
N SER A 140 6.46 -11.32 -18.71
CA SER A 140 7.80 -10.82 -18.98
C SER A 140 8.27 -11.29 -20.36
N GLY A 141 7.98 -10.48 -21.36
CA GLY A 141 8.36 -10.61 -22.75
C GLY A 141 9.19 -9.38 -23.07
N HIS A 142 10.38 -9.64 -23.60
CA HIS A 142 11.43 -8.69 -23.93
C HIS A 142 10.93 -7.34 -24.51
N PRO A 143 11.63 -6.22 -24.22
CA PRO A 143 11.23 -4.91 -24.71
C PRO A 143 11.40 -4.87 -26.24
N VAL A 144 10.28 -4.75 -26.97
CA VAL A 144 10.29 -4.36 -28.37
C VAL A 144 10.47 -2.84 -28.41
N PRO A 145 11.60 -2.30 -28.93
CA PRO A 145 11.75 -0.87 -29.08
C PRO A 145 10.69 -0.35 -30.06
N ARG A 146 9.93 0.65 -29.63
CA ARG A 146 8.97 1.36 -30.46
C ARG A 146 9.70 2.17 -31.54
N LEU A 147 10.03 1.51 -32.65
CA LEU A 147 10.50 2.14 -33.90
C LEU A 147 9.71 1.64 -35.12
N ALA A 148 8.38 1.57 -35.02
CA ALA A 148 7.54 1.22 -36.16
C ALA A 148 6.19 1.94 -36.16
N ARG A 149 6.18 3.27 -36.23
CA ARG A 149 5.02 4.05 -36.72
C ARG A 149 5.42 5.20 -37.66
N ALA A 150 6.32 4.90 -38.59
CA ALA A 150 6.63 5.79 -39.71
C ALA A 150 7.05 5.01 -40.97
N ALA A 151 6.29 3.96 -41.37
CA ALA A 151 6.50 3.30 -42.68
C ALA A 151 5.32 2.40 -43.10
N ALA A 152 4.07 2.89 -43.04
CA ALA A 152 2.92 2.18 -43.60
C ALA A 152 2.02 3.12 -44.43
N ARG A 153 2.65 3.92 -45.29
CA ARG A 153 2.01 4.61 -46.41
C ARG A 153 2.88 4.43 -47.66
N ARG A 154 2.87 3.21 -48.21
CA ARG A 154 3.16 2.93 -49.64
C ARG A 154 2.96 1.44 -49.88
N VAL A 155 2.34 1.13 -51.03
CA VAL A 155 2.14 -0.21 -51.60
C VAL A 155 0.91 -0.98 -51.10
N ARG A 156 -0.28 -0.69 -51.68
CA ARG A 156 -1.17 -1.74 -52.21
C ARG A 156 -2.30 -1.24 -53.14
N THR A 157 -2.00 -0.30 -54.04
CA THR A 157 -2.76 -0.20 -55.30
C THR A 157 -2.12 -1.17 -56.27
N LEU A 158 -2.69 -2.37 -56.40
CA LEU A 158 -2.69 -3.25 -57.59
C LEU A 158 -3.16 -4.64 -57.17
N ARG A 159 -4.46 -4.75 -56.92
CA ARG A 159 -5.17 -6.05 -56.95
C ARG A 159 -6.56 -5.86 -57.55
N ARG A 160 -6.60 -5.20 -58.70
CA ARG A 160 -7.74 -5.11 -59.64
C ARG A 160 -7.27 -5.56 -61.03
N ALA A 161 -6.90 -6.82 -61.12
CA ALA A 161 -6.84 -7.62 -62.33
C ALA A 161 -6.87 -9.08 -61.82
N LEU A 162 -7.51 -10.01 -62.54
CA LEU A 162 -7.93 -11.34 -62.08
C LEU A 162 -9.31 -11.43 -61.42
N ARG A 163 -10.30 -10.72 -61.99
CA ARG A 163 -11.69 -11.19 -61.96
C ARG A 163 -12.48 -10.69 -63.18
N ARG A 164 -11.96 -10.95 -64.38
CA ARG A 164 -12.68 -11.00 -65.67
C ARG A 164 -11.84 -11.86 -66.63
N GLY A 165 -12.47 -12.89 -67.19
CA GLY A 165 -11.87 -14.00 -67.91
C GLY A 165 -12.68 -15.24 -67.57
#